data_AF-A0A1W2BBH0-F1
#
_entry.id   AF-A0A1W2BBH0-F1
#
_cell.length_a   1.000
_cell.length_b   1.000
_cell.length_c   1.000
_cell.angle_alpha   90.00
_cell.angle_beta   90.00
_cell.angle_gamma   90.00
#
_symmetry.space_group_name_H-M   'P 1'
#
loop_
_entity.id
_entity.type
_entity.pdbx_description
1 polymer ?
#
loop_
_entity_poly.entity_id
_entity_poly.type
_entity_poly.pdbx_seq_one_letter_code
_entity_poly.pdbx_strand_id
1 'polypeptide(L)'
;MAVRPVETVQDVFAAFGIEDNDEDAPVFGPAKTERHQFVPADGGNGHSEPPTSEESVPDEPEPEPDTSGARRLSRAYEVRGIKFDRLMISAPRGEDYWEIGELSEWSFTAEGTPFRLTREHAVRAYAERCISVDRRVPAAEVLNSLNLADARMVRRAIMGFFEEPEGSSA
;
A
#
# COMPACT_ATOMS: atom_id res chain seq x y z
N MET A 1 37.80 30.20 -12.16
CA MET A 1 37.26 29.00 -11.48
C MET A 1 36.68 28.10 -12.56
N ALA A 2 37.32 26.96 -12.85
CA ALA A 2 36.86 26.01 -13.85
C ALA A 2 36.08 24.89 -13.15
N VAL A 3 34.79 24.76 -13.47
CA VAL A 3 33.94 23.67 -13.00
C VAL A 3 34.15 22.50 -13.95
N ARG A 4 34.61 21.36 -13.44
CA ARG A 4 34.71 20.12 -14.23
C ARG A 4 33.36 19.40 -14.24
N PRO A 5 32.93 18.83 -15.37
CA PRO A 5 31.71 18.02 -15.43
C PRO A 5 31.95 16.66 -14.76
N VAL A 6 30.97 16.21 -13.97
CA VAL A 6 30.93 14.87 -13.37
C VAL A 6 30.27 13.95 -14.39
N GLU A 7 31.07 13.10 -15.05
CA GLU A 7 30.62 12.27 -16.18
C GLU A 7 30.21 10.84 -15.78
N THR A 8 30.23 10.46 -14.49
CA THR A 8 29.89 9.08 -14.12
C THR A 8 29.38 8.93 -12.69
N VAL A 9 28.42 8.00 -12.49
CA VAL A 9 27.79 7.69 -11.19
C VAL A 9 28.81 7.16 -10.17
N GLN A 10 29.94 6.59 -10.63
CA GLN A 10 31.01 6.10 -9.75
C GLN A 10 31.79 7.22 -9.02
N ASP A 11 31.85 8.43 -9.59
CA ASP A 11 32.52 9.59 -8.95
C ASP A 11 31.75 10.12 -7.72
N VAL A 12 30.43 9.89 -7.67
CA VAL A 12 29.61 10.31 -6.52
C VAL A 12 29.92 9.49 -5.27
N PHE A 13 30.32 8.22 -5.42
CA PHE A 13 30.60 7.33 -4.29
C PHE A 13 31.97 7.58 -3.65
N ALA A 14 32.97 8.04 -4.42
CA ALA A 14 34.30 8.35 -3.88
C ALA A 14 34.33 9.62 -3.00
N ALA A 15 33.36 10.53 -3.16
CA ALA A 15 33.28 11.76 -2.37
C ALA A 15 32.79 11.56 -0.92
N PHE A 16 32.29 10.37 -0.56
CA PHE A 16 31.69 10.10 0.74
C PHE A 16 32.58 9.34 1.74
N GLY A 17 33.85 9.06 1.41
CA GLY A 17 34.84 8.59 2.41
C GLY A 17 34.40 7.36 3.21
N ILE A 18 33.73 6.40 2.56
CA ILE A 18 33.40 5.11 3.19
C ILE A 18 34.62 4.21 3.01
N GLU A 19 35.50 4.23 4.01
CA GLU A 19 36.58 3.25 4.14
C GLU A 19 35.96 1.91 4.57
N ASP A 20 36.19 0.88 3.75
CA ASP A 20 35.95 -0.53 4.08
C ASP A 20 36.63 -0.87 5.41
N ASN A 21 35.84 -1.22 6.43
CA ASN A 21 36.32 -1.83 7.65
C ASN A 21 35.70 -3.23 7.74
N ASP A 22 36.48 -4.21 7.28
CA ASP A 22 36.26 -5.64 7.44
C ASP A 22 36.41 -6.08 8.91
N GLU A 23 35.87 -7.27 9.20
CA GLU A 23 36.04 -8.10 10.39
C GLU A 23 35.21 -7.77 11.64
N ASP A 24 34.00 -8.35 11.72
CA ASP A 24 33.60 -9.25 12.83
C ASP A 24 32.18 -9.79 12.58
N ALA A 25 32.07 -10.97 11.97
CA ALA A 25 30.79 -11.66 11.80
C ALA A 25 30.52 -12.59 12.99
N PRO A 26 29.41 -12.42 13.76
CA PRO A 26 29.04 -13.37 14.80
C PRO A 26 28.47 -14.67 14.19
N VAL A 27 28.99 -15.79 14.66
CA VAL A 27 28.55 -17.15 14.34
C VAL A 27 27.17 -17.40 15.00
N PHE A 28 26.10 -17.37 14.22
CA PHE A 28 24.76 -17.77 14.67
C PHE A 28 24.59 -19.30 14.63
N GLY A 29 24.33 -19.90 15.80
CA GLY A 29 24.04 -21.33 15.94
C GLY A 29 22.62 -21.72 15.48
N PRO A 30 22.35 -23.02 15.24
CA PRO A 30 21.10 -23.47 14.65
C PRO A 30 19.91 -23.37 15.62
N ALA A 31 18.81 -22.79 15.13
CA ALA A 31 17.52 -22.70 15.81
C ALA A 31 16.87 -24.08 15.97
N LYS A 32 16.39 -24.38 17.19
CA LYS A 32 15.64 -25.60 17.51
C LYS A 32 14.25 -25.53 16.88
N THR A 33 13.95 -26.49 16.01
CA THR A 33 12.62 -26.70 15.43
C THR A 33 11.77 -27.54 16.39
N GLU A 34 10.79 -26.93 17.06
CA GLU A 34 9.74 -27.66 17.78
C GLU A 34 8.71 -28.21 16.79
N ARG A 35 8.56 -29.54 16.78
CA ARG A 35 7.52 -30.24 16.03
C ARG A 35 6.26 -30.33 16.90
N HIS A 36 5.22 -29.57 16.55
CA HIS A 36 3.89 -29.77 17.11
C HIS A 36 3.24 -31.04 16.52
N GLN A 37 2.79 -31.92 17.41
CA GLN A 37 2.03 -33.13 17.11
C GLN A 37 0.63 -32.78 16.59
N PHE A 38 0.27 -33.34 15.45
CA PHE A 38 -1.06 -33.31 14.86
C PHE A 38 -1.90 -34.45 15.47
N VAL A 39 -3.08 -34.12 16.01
CA VAL A 39 -4.07 -35.09 16.52
C VAL A 39 -5.31 -35.01 15.64
N PRO A 40 -5.73 -36.09 14.95
CA PRO A 40 -7.01 -36.15 14.28
C PRO A 40 -8.00 -37.07 15.02
N ALA A 41 -9.24 -36.59 15.18
CA ALA A 41 -10.50 -37.34 15.39
C ALA A 41 -11.57 -36.26 15.70
N ASP A 42 -12.86 -36.34 15.39
CA ASP A 42 -13.81 -37.40 15.00
C ASP A 42 -15.03 -36.62 14.43
N GLY A 43 -15.71 -37.04 13.37
CA GLY A 43 -16.85 -37.96 13.52
C GLY A 43 -18.08 -37.28 14.12
N GLY A 44 -18.95 -36.67 13.29
CA GLY A 44 -20.17 -36.01 13.75
C GLY A 44 -21.24 -35.84 12.67
N ASN A 45 -21.92 -36.95 12.34
CA ASN A 45 -23.13 -37.01 11.53
C ASN A 45 -24.33 -36.43 12.30
N GLY A 46 -25.25 -35.71 11.64
CA GLY A 46 -26.60 -35.58 12.20
C GLY A 46 -27.49 -34.44 11.71
N HIS A 47 -28.49 -34.81 10.92
CA HIS A 47 -29.85 -34.24 10.85
C HIS A 47 -30.09 -32.96 10.05
N SER A 48 -30.73 -33.21 8.91
CA SER A 48 -31.51 -32.27 8.11
C SER A 48 -32.85 -31.96 8.78
N GLU A 49 -33.20 -30.68 8.87
CA GLU A 49 -34.57 -30.20 8.94
C GLU A 49 -34.79 -29.22 7.77
N PRO A 50 -35.89 -29.29 7.01
CA PRO A 50 -36.19 -28.30 6.00
C PRO A 50 -36.84 -27.07 6.65
N PRO A 51 -36.32 -25.85 6.46
CA PRO A 51 -37.04 -24.66 6.86
C PRO A 51 -38.17 -24.37 5.88
N THR A 52 -39.33 -24.13 6.47
CA THR A 52 -40.56 -23.60 5.90
C THR A 52 -40.28 -22.37 5.04
N SER A 53 -40.86 -22.35 3.83
CA SER A 53 -40.85 -21.18 2.96
C SER A 53 -41.67 -20.05 3.59
N GLU A 54 -41.01 -19.18 4.35
CA GLU A 54 -41.50 -17.84 4.61
C GLU A 54 -41.21 -16.98 3.37
N GLU A 55 -42.27 -16.37 2.85
CA GLU A 55 -42.26 -15.38 1.79
C GLU A 55 -41.48 -14.15 2.29
N SER A 56 -40.16 -14.18 2.10
CA SER A 56 -39.29 -13.04 2.41
C SER A 56 -39.65 -11.89 1.49
N VAL A 57 -40.20 -10.84 2.10
CA VAL A 57 -40.19 -9.47 1.56
C VAL A 57 -38.78 -9.21 1.02
N PRO A 58 -38.60 -8.69 -0.21
CA PRO A 58 -37.27 -8.33 -0.69
C PRO A 58 -36.70 -7.29 0.27
N ASP A 59 -35.75 -7.76 1.07
CA ASP A 59 -34.86 -6.96 1.90
C ASP A 59 -34.29 -5.87 0.99
N GLU A 60 -34.71 -4.64 1.22
CA GLU A 60 -34.17 -3.47 0.53
C GLU A 60 -32.67 -3.50 0.83
N PRO A 61 -31.79 -3.70 -0.18
CA PRO A 61 -30.40 -4.00 0.08
C PRO A 61 -29.83 -2.88 0.93
N GLU A 62 -29.42 -3.22 2.16
CA GLU A 62 -28.72 -2.29 3.03
C GLU A 62 -27.60 -1.64 2.19
N PRO A 63 -27.46 -0.30 2.23
CA PRO A 63 -26.46 0.38 1.43
C PRO A 63 -25.11 -0.22 1.79
N GLU A 64 -24.52 -0.96 0.84
CA GLU A 64 -23.22 -1.60 1.03
C GLU A 64 -22.26 -0.55 1.59
N PRO A 65 -21.49 -0.87 2.65
CA PRO A 65 -20.59 0.09 3.25
C PRO A 65 -19.71 0.67 2.13
N ASP A 66 -19.71 2.00 2.03
CA ASP A 66 -18.96 2.80 1.05
C ASP A 66 -17.47 2.41 1.05
N THR A 67 -17.13 1.30 0.41
CA THR A 67 -15.75 0.84 0.18
C THR A 67 -15.07 1.72 -0.88
N SER A 68 -15.86 2.54 -1.59
CA SER A 68 -15.39 3.63 -2.44
C SER A 68 -15.38 4.93 -1.64
N GLY A 69 -14.29 5.14 -0.89
CA GLY A 69 -14.15 6.29 0.01
C GLY A 69 -13.98 7.60 -0.75
N ALA A 70 -15.08 8.26 -1.10
CA ALA A 70 -15.06 9.61 -1.65
C ALA A 70 -14.37 10.57 -0.67
N ARG A 71 -13.23 11.14 -1.06
CA ARG A 71 -12.48 12.12 -0.25
C ARG A 71 -12.73 13.51 -0.77
N ARG A 72 -13.16 14.41 0.13
CA ARG A 72 -13.35 15.83 -0.19
C ARG A 72 -12.00 16.54 -0.28
N LEU A 73 -11.82 17.33 -1.34
CA LEU A 73 -10.63 18.14 -1.56
C LEU A 73 -10.73 19.48 -0.84
N SER A 74 -9.59 20.11 -0.58
CA SER A 74 -9.52 21.44 0.04
C SER A 74 -10.18 22.55 -0.80
N ARG A 75 -10.28 22.34 -2.12
CA ARG A 75 -10.92 23.25 -3.08
C ARG A 75 -11.45 22.48 -4.29
N ALA A 76 -12.21 23.16 -5.14
CA ALA A 76 -12.52 22.66 -6.47
C ALA A 76 -11.30 22.79 -7.39
N TYR A 77 -11.06 21.75 -8.19
CA TYR A 77 -10.04 21.65 -9.21
C TYR A 77 -10.70 21.54 -10.58
N GLU A 78 -9.94 21.84 -11.63
CA GLU A 78 -10.38 21.70 -13.01
C GLU A 78 -9.24 21.12 -13.85
N VAL A 79 -9.51 20.01 -14.54
CA VAL A 79 -8.57 19.37 -15.46
C VAL A 79 -9.32 19.05 -16.75
N ARG A 80 -8.77 19.48 -17.89
CA ARG A 80 -9.41 19.32 -19.21
C ARG A 80 -10.86 19.82 -19.28
N GLY A 81 -11.19 20.88 -18.55
CA GLY A 81 -12.55 21.44 -18.49
C GLY A 81 -13.52 20.69 -17.56
N ILE A 82 -13.07 19.64 -16.89
CA ILE A 82 -13.87 18.89 -15.91
C ILE A 82 -13.56 19.40 -14.51
N LYS A 83 -14.57 19.93 -13.83
CA LYS A 83 -14.47 20.41 -12.46
C LYS A 83 -14.76 19.30 -11.46
N PHE A 84 -13.97 19.22 -10.39
CA PHE A 84 -14.16 18.26 -9.31
C PHE A 84 -13.69 18.82 -7.97
N ASP A 85 -14.41 18.51 -6.90
CA ASP A 85 -14.06 18.86 -5.51
C ASP A 85 -13.97 17.61 -4.61
N ARG A 86 -14.08 16.43 -5.20
CA ARG A 86 -13.99 15.12 -4.55
C ARG A 86 -13.18 14.17 -5.42
N LEU A 87 -12.46 13.25 -4.77
CA LEU A 87 -11.77 12.14 -5.41
C LEU A 87 -12.38 10.82 -4.94
N MET A 88 -12.63 9.90 -5.87
CA MET A 88 -12.91 8.52 -5.51
C MET A 88 -11.58 7.79 -5.45
N ILE A 89 -11.23 7.27 -4.27
CA ILE A 89 -10.03 6.47 -4.07
C ILE A 89 -10.49 5.06 -3.72
N SER A 90 -10.25 4.12 -4.63
CA SER A 90 -10.59 2.72 -4.45
C SER A 90 -9.42 1.96 -3.82
N ALA A 91 -9.71 0.82 -3.19
CA ALA A 91 -8.64 -0.08 -2.74
C ALA A 91 -7.86 -0.65 -3.94
N PRO A 92 -6.54 -0.80 -3.82
CA PRO A 92 -5.73 -1.48 -4.83
C PRO A 92 -6.14 -2.95 -4.93
N ARG A 93 -6.02 -3.52 -6.12
CA ARG A 93 -6.32 -4.94 -6.36
C ARG A 93 -5.07 -5.78 -6.18
N GLY A 94 -5.26 -7.09 -5.99
CA GLY A 94 -4.14 -8.03 -5.97
C GLY A 94 -3.29 -7.99 -7.25
N GLU A 95 -3.89 -7.73 -8.41
CA GLU A 95 -3.15 -7.55 -9.67
C GLU A 95 -2.19 -6.35 -9.62
N ASP A 96 -2.62 -5.23 -9.04
CA ASP A 96 -1.78 -4.04 -8.88
C ASP A 96 -0.61 -4.34 -7.94
N TYR A 97 -0.83 -5.18 -6.91
CA TYR A 97 0.23 -5.62 -6.00
C TYR A 97 1.36 -6.37 -6.70
N TRP A 98 1.02 -7.31 -7.56
CA TRP A 98 2.03 -8.09 -8.29
C TRP A 98 2.74 -7.27 -9.38
N GLU A 99 2.06 -6.29 -9.97
CA GLU A 99 2.63 -5.42 -11.01
C GLU A 99 3.55 -4.34 -10.42
N ILE A 100 3.13 -3.68 -9.34
CA ILE A 100 3.80 -2.51 -8.76
C ILE A 100 4.75 -2.92 -7.62
N GLY A 101 4.38 -3.94 -6.84
CA GLY A 101 5.10 -4.40 -5.66
C GLY A 101 4.74 -3.68 -4.37
N GLU A 102 5.48 -3.97 -3.30
CA GLU A 102 5.26 -3.38 -1.97
C GLU A 102 5.52 -1.87 -1.94
N LEU A 103 4.70 -1.14 -1.16
CA LEU A 103 4.88 0.29 -0.92
C LEU A 103 6.10 0.62 -0.06
N SER A 104 6.56 -0.34 0.73
CA SER A 104 7.60 -0.13 1.71
C SER A 104 8.40 -1.37 1.95
N GLU A 105 9.69 -1.22 2.19
CA GLU A 105 10.59 -2.32 2.51
C GLU A 105 11.29 -2.04 3.83
N TRP A 106 11.51 -3.09 4.62
CA TRP A 106 12.37 -3.01 5.79
C TRP A 106 13.83 -3.07 5.36
N SER A 107 14.60 -2.09 5.84
CA SER A 107 16.04 -2.02 5.62
C SER A 107 16.74 -1.76 6.95
N PHE A 108 18.06 -1.89 6.97
CA PHE A 108 18.87 -1.73 8.18
C PHE A 108 19.93 -0.66 7.92
N THR A 109 20.16 0.21 8.91
CA THR A 109 21.30 1.13 8.87
C THR A 109 22.61 0.35 9.00
N ALA A 110 23.75 1.00 8.75
CA ALA A 110 25.07 0.41 8.98
C ALA A 110 25.26 -0.09 10.43
N GLU A 111 24.56 0.53 11.39
CA GLU A 111 24.54 0.15 12.81
C GLU A 111 23.52 -0.97 13.13
N GLY A 112 22.85 -1.54 12.12
CA GLY A 112 21.86 -2.60 12.29
C GLY A 112 20.50 -2.13 12.83
N THR A 113 20.22 -0.82 12.84
CA THR A 113 18.91 -0.29 13.27
C THR A 113 17.89 -0.47 12.14
N PRO A 114 16.74 -1.12 12.36
CA PRO A 114 15.73 -1.30 11.33
C PRO A 114 15.02 0.03 11.04
N PHE A 115 14.78 0.30 9.75
CA PHE A 115 13.95 1.40 9.30
C PHE A 115 13.09 0.96 8.10
N ARG A 116 11.93 1.61 7.94
CA ARG A 116 10.99 1.34 6.85
C ARG A 116 11.18 2.37 5.74
N LEU A 117 11.68 1.94 4.59
CA LEU A 117 11.83 2.79 3.42
C LEU A 117 10.54 2.79 2.60
N THR A 118 9.89 3.95 2.46
CA THR A 118 8.72 4.08 1.58
C THR A 118 9.17 4.31 0.14
N ARG A 119 8.66 3.50 -0.79
CA ARG A 119 8.90 3.62 -2.23
C ARG A 119 7.90 4.61 -2.83
N GLU A 120 8.26 5.89 -2.87
CA GLU A 120 7.37 6.96 -3.35
C GLU A 120 6.88 6.76 -4.80
N HIS A 121 7.67 6.08 -5.65
CA HIS A 121 7.25 5.72 -7.01
C HIS A 121 6.11 4.68 -7.01
N ALA A 122 6.14 3.71 -6.09
CA ALA A 122 5.07 2.74 -5.94
C ALA A 122 3.80 3.43 -5.44
N VAL A 123 3.90 4.30 -4.42
CA VAL A 123 2.77 5.10 -3.92
C VAL A 123 2.09 5.86 -5.07
N ARG A 124 2.88 6.50 -5.94
CA ARG A 124 2.35 7.19 -7.11
C ARG A 124 1.66 6.24 -8.09
N ALA A 125 2.28 5.11 -8.42
CA ALA A 125 1.70 4.12 -9.33
C ALA A 125 0.34 3.60 -8.82
N TYR A 126 0.24 3.28 -7.53
CA TYR A 126 -1.04 2.90 -6.93
C TYR A 126 -2.05 4.04 -6.97
N ALA A 127 -1.65 5.27 -6.66
CA ALA A 127 -2.54 6.43 -6.76
C ALA A 127 -3.11 6.59 -8.17
N GLU A 128 -2.31 6.38 -9.21
CA GLU A 128 -2.76 6.45 -10.61
C GLU A 128 -3.75 5.33 -10.98
N ARG A 129 -3.67 4.15 -10.35
CA ARG A 129 -4.62 3.04 -10.54
C ARG A 129 -5.90 3.19 -9.71
N CYS A 130 -5.77 3.75 -8.51
CA CYS A 130 -6.84 3.75 -7.51
C CYS A 130 -7.74 4.99 -7.57
N ILE A 131 -7.26 6.08 -8.17
CA ILE A 131 -8.01 7.34 -8.25
C ILE A 131 -8.89 7.36 -9.50
N SER A 132 -10.15 7.71 -9.29
CA SER A 132 -11.07 8.04 -10.37
C SER A 132 -11.84 9.33 -10.07
N VAL A 133 -12.08 10.11 -11.12
CA VAL A 133 -12.87 11.35 -11.07
C VAL A 133 -13.87 11.33 -12.21
N ASP A 134 -13.36 11.29 -13.45
CA ASP A 134 -14.12 11.16 -14.67
C ASP A 134 -13.33 10.28 -15.64
N ARG A 135 -14.00 9.48 -16.46
CA ARG A 135 -13.36 8.57 -17.42
C ARG A 135 -12.50 9.29 -18.47
N ARG A 136 -12.72 10.59 -18.67
CA ARG A 136 -12.01 11.42 -19.67
C ARG A 136 -10.71 12.02 -19.14
N VAL A 137 -10.49 11.99 -17.84
CA VAL A 137 -9.34 12.62 -17.18
C VAL A 137 -8.43 11.54 -16.60
N PRO A 138 -7.19 11.39 -17.11
CA PRO A 138 -6.23 10.46 -16.53
C PRO A 138 -5.90 10.82 -15.08
N ALA A 139 -5.80 9.82 -14.21
CA ALA A 139 -5.47 10.03 -12.79
C ALA A 139 -4.13 10.75 -12.59
N ALA A 140 -3.14 10.50 -13.45
CA ALA A 140 -1.85 11.20 -13.43
C ALA A 140 -2.00 12.72 -13.58
N GLU A 141 -2.92 13.20 -14.43
CA GLU A 141 -3.16 14.64 -14.60
C GLU A 141 -3.89 15.23 -13.40
N VAL A 142 -4.83 14.48 -12.82
CA VAL A 142 -5.49 14.85 -11.56
C VAL A 142 -4.43 15.04 -10.48
N LEU A 143 -3.56 14.05 -10.27
CA LEU A 143 -2.49 14.08 -9.26
C LEU A 143 -1.54 15.27 -9.44
N ASN A 144 -1.13 15.56 -10.68
CA ASN A 144 -0.25 16.69 -10.98
C ASN A 144 -0.92 18.07 -10.72
N SER A 145 -2.25 18.13 -10.69
CA SER A 145 -3.00 19.37 -10.43
C SER A 145 -3.23 19.65 -8.94
N LEU A 146 -3.09 18.64 -8.07
CA LEU A 146 -3.37 18.77 -6.64
C LEU A 146 -2.39 19.71 -5.95
N ASN A 147 -2.87 20.37 -4.90
CA ASN A 147 -1.97 21.09 -4.00
C ASN A 147 -1.28 20.10 -3.05
N LEU A 148 -0.29 20.55 -2.29
CA LEU A 148 0.46 19.69 -1.37
C LEU A 148 -0.42 19.06 -0.28
N ALA A 149 -1.44 19.77 0.22
CA ALA A 149 -2.32 19.25 1.27
C ALA A 149 -3.16 18.08 0.77
N ASP A 150 -3.78 18.24 -0.40
CA ASP A 150 -4.60 17.21 -1.03
C ASP A 150 -3.75 16.04 -1.55
N ALA A 151 -2.54 16.31 -2.05
CA ALA A 151 -1.59 15.25 -2.41
C ALA A 151 -1.16 14.40 -1.20
N ARG A 152 -0.95 15.03 -0.03
CA ARG A 152 -0.66 14.30 1.22
C ARG A 152 -1.85 13.47 1.69
N MET A 153 -3.07 13.97 1.52
CA MET A 153 -4.30 13.22 1.81
C MET A 153 -4.38 11.97 0.94
N VAL A 154 -4.15 12.10 -0.37
CA VAL A 154 -4.10 10.96 -1.30
C VAL A 154 -3.03 9.96 -0.88
N ARG A 155 -1.81 10.42 -0.61
CA ARG A 155 -0.71 9.54 -0.15
C ARG A 155 -1.10 8.74 1.09
N ARG A 156 -1.69 9.39 2.09
CA ARG A 156 -2.16 8.72 3.32
C ARG A 156 -3.26 7.72 3.03
N ALA A 157 -4.22 8.06 2.17
CA ALA A 157 -5.28 7.14 1.79
C ALA A 157 -4.73 5.88 1.10
N ILE A 158 -3.76 6.04 0.19
CA ILE A 158 -3.12 4.90 -0.48
C ILE A 158 -2.34 4.04 0.52
N MET A 159 -1.52 4.65 1.38
CA MET A 159 -0.76 3.91 2.39
C MET A 159 -1.66 3.17 3.38
N GLY A 160 -2.80 3.75 3.75
CA GLY A 160 -3.75 3.15 4.67
C GLY A 160 -4.38 1.84 4.18
N PHE A 161 -4.33 1.53 2.88
CA PHE A 161 -4.75 0.20 2.38
C PHE A 161 -3.73 -0.91 2.68
N PHE A 162 -2.48 -0.56 3.01
CA PHE A 162 -1.39 -1.50 3.27
C PHE A 162 -0.96 -1.53 4.74
N GLU A 163 -1.55 -0.68 5.56
CA GLU A 163 -1.38 -0.72 7.01
C GLU A 163 -2.39 -1.74 7.55
N GLU A 164 -1.92 -2.77 8.26
CA GLU A 164 -2.82 -3.67 8.98
C GLU A 164 -3.66 -2.85 9.96
N PRO A 165 -4.97 -3.12 10.10
CA PRO A 165 -5.76 -2.44 11.10
C PRO A 165 -5.14 -2.73 12.48
N GLU A 166 -4.69 -1.68 13.16
CA GLU A 166 -4.19 -1.73 14.54
C GLU A 166 -5.29 -2.35 15.43
N GLY A 167 -5.28 -3.67 15.59
CA GLY A 167 -6.37 -4.41 16.22
C GLY A 167 -6.59 -5.83 15.69
N SER A 168 -5.99 -6.22 14.58
CA SER A 168 -5.97 -7.63 14.14
C SER A 168 -4.88 -8.44 14.86
N SER A 169 -4.85 -8.37 16.20
CA SER A 169 -4.10 -9.32 17.02
C SER A 169 -4.94 -10.60 17.11
N ALA A 170 -4.71 -11.54 16.19
CA ALA A 170 -5.16 -12.93 16.32
C ALA A 170 -4.14 -13.74 17.13
#